data_AF-A0A2E1U3P9-F1
#
_entry.id   AF-A0A2E1U3P9-F1
#
_cell.length_a   1.000
_cell.length_b   1.000
_cell.length_c   1.000
_cell.angle_alpha   90.00
_cell.angle_beta   90.00
_cell.angle_gamma   90.00
#
_symmetry.space_group_name_H-M   'P 1'
#
loop_
_entity.id
_entity.type
_entity.pdbx_description
1 polymer ?
#
loop_
_entity_poly.entity_id
_entity_poly.type
_entity_poly.pdbx_seq_one_letter_code
_entity_poly.pdbx_strand_id
1 'polypeptide(L)'
;MDEKLYPFMNGGDAHLYLRGSVVPAQGLFFPGSFNPFHVGHQGLLDAAIEVSGRSGCLELSIENPDKPALDVGALVDRLAGMPEKMPVVLTRAPTFLEKAELFPEAWFAMGYDTARRLLDPRYYADVPAMLERFLALESRFVVAGRLHQGVYHCLDRLPIESRYRSLFIPISETRFRQDISSTELRADWGRD
;
A
#
# COMPACT_ATOMS: atom_id res chain seq x y z
N MET A 1 -5.92 4.30 23.53
CA MET A 1 -6.57 4.09 22.22
C MET A 1 -6.94 5.46 21.70
N ASP A 2 -6.65 5.78 20.44
CA ASP A 2 -6.96 7.10 19.88
C ASP A 2 -8.48 7.34 20.00
N GLU A 3 -8.89 8.41 20.70
CA GLU A 3 -10.31 8.72 20.96
C GLU A 3 -11.11 8.90 19.66
N LYS A 4 -10.42 9.16 18.55
CA LYS A 4 -11.00 9.32 17.21
C LYS A 4 -11.31 7.99 16.52
N LEU A 5 -10.76 6.88 16.99
CA LEU A 5 -10.89 5.57 16.33
C LEU A 5 -12.33 5.07 16.33
N TYR A 6 -13.02 5.13 17.48
CA TYR A 6 -14.39 4.63 17.58
C TYR A 6 -15.39 5.48 16.76
N PRO A 7 -15.34 6.83 16.79
CA PRO A 7 -16.11 7.66 15.87
C PRO A 7 -15.82 7.35 14.40
N PHE A 8 -14.55 7.19 14.01
CA PHE A 8 -14.22 6.84 12.64
C PHE A 8 -14.82 5.50 12.23
N MET A 9 -14.76 4.48 13.08
CA MET A 9 -15.28 3.13 12.77
C MET A 9 -16.80 3.09 12.62
N ASN A 10 -17.53 3.93 13.36
CA ASN A 10 -19.00 3.98 13.35
C ASN A 10 -19.57 5.18 12.56
N GLY A 11 -18.70 6.03 12.01
CA GLY A 11 -19.06 7.24 11.29
C GLY A 11 -18.90 7.14 9.78
N GLY A 12 -19.04 8.28 9.11
CA GLY A 12 -18.95 8.40 7.65
C GLY A 12 -17.65 9.05 7.15
N ASP A 13 -16.69 9.31 8.03
CA ASP A 13 -15.42 9.93 7.63
C ASP A 13 -14.66 9.03 6.65
N ALA A 14 -14.22 9.62 5.53
CA ALA A 14 -13.55 8.87 4.46
C ALA A 14 -12.16 8.36 4.88
N HIS A 15 -11.47 9.09 5.76
CA HIS A 15 -10.17 8.72 6.29
C HIS A 15 -9.94 9.27 7.72
N LEU A 16 -9.04 8.62 8.46
CA LEU A 16 -8.55 9.08 9.76
C LEU A 16 -7.03 8.98 9.78
N TYR A 17 -6.36 10.11 10.03
CA TYR A 17 -4.92 10.14 10.18
C TYR A 17 -4.52 9.95 11.64
N LEU A 18 -3.70 8.93 11.89
CA LEU A 18 -3.19 8.53 13.18
C LEU A 18 -1.69 8.79 13.25
N ARG A 19 -1.19 9.09 14.47
CA ARG A 19 0.25 9.20 14.77
C ARG A 19 0.96 10.30 13.95
N GLY A 20 0.21 11.30 13.50
CA GLY A 20 0.72 12.51 12.84
C GLY A 20 -0.24 13.69 12.99
N SER A 21 0.17 14.88 12.53
CA SER A 21 -0.62 16.11 12.66
C SER A 21 -1.56 16.36 11.48
N VAL A 22 -1.08 16.18 10.25
CA VAL A 22 -1.84 16.33 9.00
C VAL A 22 -1.30 15.34 7.96
N VAL A 23 -2.18 14.80 7.12
CA VAL A 23 -1.76 13.96 5.98
C VAL A 23 -0.91 14.82 5.03
N PRO A 24 0.32 14.41 4.67
CA PRO A 24 1.15 15.19 3.76
C PRO A 24 0.49 15.34 2.39
N ALA A 25 0.43 16.56 1.85
CA ALA A 25 -0.16 16.86 0.53
C ALA A 25 0.54 16.10 -0.62
N GLN A 26 1.80 15.73 -0.45
CA GLN A 26 2.57 14.89 -1.39
C GLN A 26 3.01 13.59 -0.71
N GLY A 27 2.08 12.93 0.00
CA GLY A 27 2.36 11.71 0.73
C GLY A 27 2.79 10.54 -0.16
N LEU A 28 3.66 9.69 0.39
CA LEU A 28 3.88 8.34 -0.09
C LEU A 28 3.12 7.39 0.83
N PHE A 29 2.08 6.75 0.30
CA PHE A 29 1.27 5.79 1.03
C PHE A 29 1.73 4.37 0.73
N PHE A 30 1.79 3.53 1.74
CA PHE A 30 1.97 2.09 1.55
C PHE A 30 0.70 1.35 1.97
N PRO A 31 -0.20 1.05 1.02
CA PRO A 31 -1.37 0.23 1.29
C PRO A 31 -1.01 -1.21 1.67
N GLY A 32 -1.55 -1.70 2.78
CA GLY A 32 -1.32 -3.06 3.21
C GLY A 32 -2.29 -3.51 4.31
N SER A 33 -2.49 -4.83 4.41
CA SER A 33 -3.26 -5.39 5.53
C SER A 33 -2.45 -5.46 6.82
N PHE A 34 -1.11 -5.47 6.73
CA PHE A 34 -0.16 -5.48 7.83
C PHE A 34 -0.50 -6.48 8.94
N ASN A 35 -0.76 -7.72 8.54
CA ASN A 35 -1.26 -8.77 9.44
C ASN A 35 -0.36 -10.03 9.38
N PRO A 36 0.81 -10.03 10.03
CA PRO A 36 1.40 -8.93 10.81
C PRO A 36 2.28 -7.99 9.97
N PHE A 37 2.56 -6.80 10.49
CA PHE A 37 3.67 -5.95 10.04
C PHE A 37 5.01 -6.67 10.31
N HIS A 38 6.01 -6.47 9.45
CA HIS A 38 7.31 -7.16 9.55
C HIS A 38 8.42 -6.39 8.83
N VAL A 39 9.67 -6.84 8.99
CA VAL A 39 10.87 -6.20 8.43
C VAL A 39 10.80 -5.94 6.92
N GLY A 40 10.18 -6.84 6.16
CA GLY A 40 9.94 -6.61 4.74
C GLY A 40 9.04 -5.41 4.41
N HIS A 41 8.03 -5.12 5.23
CA HIS A 41 7.21 -3.92 5.08
C HIS A 41 8.01 -2.66 5.39
N GLN A 42 8.79 -2.70 6.48
CA GLN A 42 9.64 -1.58 6.89
C GLN A 42 10.65 -1.24 5.78
N GLY A 43 11.41 -2.23 5.31
CA GLY A 43 12.42 -2.01 4.26
C GLY A 43 11.83 -1.55 2.93
N LEU A 44 10.63 -2.02 2.56
CA LEU A 44 9.95 -1.56 1.34
C LEU A 44 9.57 -0.09 1.47
N LEU A 45 8.99 0.31 2.61
CA LEU A 45 8.60 1.69 2.85
C LEU A 45 9.84 2.60 2.88
N ASP A 46 10.91 2.21 3.56
CA ASP A 46 12.15 2.99 3.63
C ASP A 46 12.77 3.20 2.24
N ALA A 47 12.87 2.14 1.45
CA ALA A 47 13.37 2.24 0.07
C ALA A 47 12.46 3.10 -0.81
N ALA A 48 11.14 3.02 -0.63
CA ALA A 48 10.20 3.84 -1.38
C ALA A 48 10.27 5.33 -0.98
N ILE A 49 10.49 5.64 0.30
CA ILE A 49 10.76 7.00 0.81
C ILE A 49 12.02 7.55 0.15
N GLU A 50 13.11 6.79 0.14
CA GLU A 50 14.39 7.21 -0.47
C GLU A 50 14.22 7.50 -1.97
N VAL A 51 13.56 6.59 -2.70
CA VAL A 51 13.37 6.72 -4.16
C VAL A 51 12.44 7.89 -4.52
N SER A 52 11.42 8.14 -3.70
CA SER A 52 10.43 9.20 -3.97
C SER A 52 10.81 10.57 -3.43
N GLY A 53 11.66 10.64 -2.40
CA GLY A 53 11.93 11.87 -1.64
C GLY A 53 10.71 12.36 -0.82
N ARG A 54 9.68 11.52 -0.64
CA ARG A 54 8.40 11.89 0.00
C ARG A 54 8.28 11.30 1.40
N SER A 55 7.46 11.93 2.24
CA SER A 55 7.14 11.39 3.57
C SER A 55 6.26 10.15 3.46
N GLY A 56 6.71 9.04 4.05
CA GLY A 56 6.01 7.77 4.04
C GLY A 56 4.92 7.66 5.11
N CYS A 57 3.85 6.97 4.77
CA CYS A 57 2.73 6.65 5.65
C CYS A 57 2.19 5.26 5.32
N LEU A 58 1.88 4.45 6.33
CA LEU A 58 1.13 3.22 6.11
C LEU A 58 -0.33 3.55 5.84
N GLU A 59 -0.93 2.88 4.87
CA GLU A 59 -2.35 3.00 4.58
C GLU A 59 -3.04 1.67 4.88
N LEU A 60 -4.09 1.72 5.70
CA LEU A 60 -4.88 0.55 6.06
C LEU A 60 -6.36 0.85 5.81
N SER A 61 -6.89 0.27 4.74
CA SER A 61 -8.33 0.31 4.48
C SER A 61 -9.07 -0.60 5.47
N ILE A 62 -10.13 -0.07 6.08
CA ILE A 62 -11.03 -0.86 6.94
C ILE A 62 -12.04 -1.66 6.11
N GLU A 63 -12.20 -1.32 4.83
CA GLU A 63 -13.06 -2.01 3.89
C GLU A 63 -12.24 -2.86 2.93
N ASN A 64 -12.82 -3.96 2.45
CA ASN A 64 -12.19 -4.84 1.48
C ASN A 64 -13.28 -5.39 0.55
N PRO A 65 -13.07 -5.42 -0.78
CA PRO A 65 -14.09 -5.94 -1.69
C PRO A 65 -14.38 -7.43 -1.47
N ASP A 66 -13.39 -8.18 -0.99
CA ASP A 66 -13.43 -9.64 -0.90
C ASP A 66 -13.65 -10.15 0.53
N LYS A 67 -13.69 -9.26 1.53
CA LYS A 67 -13.75 -9.63 2.95
C LYS A 67 -14.71 -8.71 3.73
N PRO A 68 -15.28 -9.17 4.85
CA PRO A 68 -15.97 -8.29 5.77
C PRO A 68 -15.08 -7.11 6.18
N ALA A 69 -15.71 -5.96 6.45
CA ALA A 69 -15.02 -4.82 7.02
C ALA A 69 -14.30 -5.22 8.32
N LEU A 70 -13.16 -4.59 8.58
CA LEU A 70 -12.41 -4.82 9.82
C LEU A 70 -13.26 -4.42 11.02
N ASP A 71 -13.31 -5.29 12.02
CA ASP A 71 -13.80 -4.89 13.33
C ASP A 71 -12.75 -4.09 14.10
N VAL A 72 -13.19 -3.44 15.18
CA VAL A 72 -12.33 -2.58 16.02
C VAL A 72 -11.18 -3.38 16.65
N GLY A 73 -11.42 -4.63 17.06
CA GLY A 73 -10.40 -5.47 17.69
C GLY A 73 -9.28 -5.82 16.72
N ALA A 74 -9.64 -6.33 15.53
CA ALA A 74 -8.70 -6.65 14.47
C ALA A 74 -7.90 -5.42 14.01
N LEU A 75 -8.53 -4.25 13.96
CA LEU A 75 -7.85 -2.99 13.65
C LEU A 75 -6.85 -2.60 14.74
N VAL A 76 -7.25 -2.66 16.01
CA VAL A 76 -6.38 -2.37 17.17
C VAL A 76 -5.17 -3.31 17.19
N ASP A 77 -5.37 -4.60 16.96
CA ASP A 77 -4.29 -5.60 16.92
C ASP A 77 -3.27 -5.31 15.82
N ARG A 78 -3.74 -4.96 14.61
CA ARG A 78 -2.87 -4.58 13.50
C ARG A 78 -2.08 -3.31 13.82
N LEU A 79 -2.74 -2.28 14.37
CA LEU A 79 -2.09 -1.03 14.75
C LEU A 79 -1.06 -1.24 15.87
N ALA A 80 -1.31 -2.16 16.80
CA ALA A 80 -0.38 -2.51 17.88
C ALA A 80 0.87 -3.22 17.36
N GLY A 81 0.76 -3.97 16.26
CA GLY A 81 1.91 -4.61 15.60
C GLY A 81 2.77 -3.67 14.74
N MET A 82 2.32 -2.44 14.48
CA MET A 82 3.05 -1.45 13.69
C MET A 82 3.96 -0.57 14.58
N PRO A 83 5.08 -0.04 14.04
CA PRO A 83 5.94 0.87 14.79
C PRO A 83 5.18 2.11 15.29
N GLU A 84 5.37 2.47 16.56
CA GLU A 84 4.61 3.54 17.24
C GLU A 84 4.77 4.91 16.57
N LYS A 85 5.95 5.20 16.03
CA LYS A 85 6.27 6.47 15.38
C LYS A 85 5.90 6.52 13.89
N MET A 86 5.42 5.41 13.33
CA MET A 86 5.04 5.36 11.92
C MET A 86 3.67 6.02 11.73
N PRO A 87 3.54 7.03 10.85
CA PRO A 87 2.24 7.59 10.51
C PRO A 87 1.36 6.53 9.85
N VAL A 88 0.09 6.50 10.23
CA VAL A 88 -0.90 5.58 9.65
C VAL A 88 -2.12 6.35 9.24
N VAL A 89 -2.59 6.15 8.02
CA VAL A 89 -3.89 6.63 7.58
C VAL A 89 -4.83 5.43 7.45
N LEU A 90 -5.98 5.52 8.12
CA LEU A 90 -7.08 4.61 7.94
C LEU A 90 -8.00 5.16 6.85
N THR A 91 -8.50 4.30 5.97
CA THR A 91 -9.42 4.73 4.90
C THR A 91 -10.61 3.77 4.77
N ARG A 92 -11.63 4.23 4.04
CA ARG A 92 -12.70 3.40 3.45
C ARG A 92 -12.53 3.22 1.95
N ALA A 93 -11.31 3.36 1.45
CA ALA A 93 -11.02 3.18 0.04
C ALA A 93 -10.42 1.79 -0.16
N PRO A 94 -11.13 0.78 -0.70
CA PRO A 94 -10.57 -0.54 -0.92
C PRO A 94 -9.57 -0.60 -2.09
N THR A 95 -9.75 0.19 -3.15
CA THR A 95 -8.90 0.17 -4.36
C THR A 95 -7.81 1.24 -4.34
N PHE A 96 -6.80 1.13 -5.22
CA PHE A 96 -5.80 2.20 -5.37
C PHE A 96 -6.41 3.47 -5.99
N LEU A 97 -7.40 3.32 -6.88
CA LEU A 97 -8.04 4.45 -7.54
C LEU A 97 -8.82 5.30 -6.53
N GLU A 98 -9.63 4.67 -5.67
CA GLU A 98 -10.33 5.39 -4.60
C GLU A 98 -9.35 6.10 -3.64
N LYS A 99 -8.20 5.47 -3.34
CA LYS A 99 -7.16 6.13 -2.52
C LYS A 99 -6.57 7.35 -3.21
N ALA A 100 -6.30 7.28 -4.51
CA ALA A 100 -5.80 8.42 -5.28
C ALA A 100 -6.83 9.54 -5.41
N GLU A 101 -8.12 9.22 -5.42
CA GLU A 101 -9.19 10.21 -5.40
C GLU A 101 -9.34 10.88 -4.02
N LEU A 102 -9.12 10.14 -2.94
CA LEU A 102 -9.05 10.71 -1.58
C LEU A 102 -7.81 11.58 -1.37
N PHE A 103 -6.69 11.20 -1.98
CA PHE A 103 -5.40 11.87 -1.85
C PHE A 103 -4.83 12.19 -3.24
N PRO A 104 -5.22 13.30 -3.87
CA PRO A 104 -4.61 13.75 -5.12
C PRO A 104 -3.10 13.91 -5.00
N GLU A 105 -2.36 13.71 -6.09
CA GLU A 105 -0.88 13.72 -6.15
C GLU A 105 -0.20 12.65 -5.28
N ALA A 106 -0.96 11.74 -4.66
CA ALA A 106 -0.42 10.68 -3.81
C ALA A 106 0.44 9.69 -4.60
N TRP A 107 1.53 9.27 -3.98
CA TRP A 107 2.36 8.18 -4.48
C TRP A 107 2.11 6.92 -3.65
N PHE A 108 2.24 5.76 -4.27
CA PHE A 108 1.96 4.48 -3.63
C PHE A 108 3.17 3.55 -3.68
N ALA A 109 3.63 3.11 -2.52
CA ALA A 109 4.61 2.04 -2.43
C ALA A 109 3.91 0.68 -2.57
N MET A 110 4.49 -0.23 -3.35
CA MET A 110 3.93 -1.57 -3.53
C MET A 110 4.99 -2.59 -3.97
N GLY A 111 4.71 -3.88 -3.74
CA GLY A 111 5.52 -4.97 -4.28
C GLY A 111 5.10 -5.40 -5.68
N TYR A 112 5.98 -6.16 -6.35
CA TYR A 112 5.80 -6.68 -7.70
C TYR A 112 4.45 -7.40 -7.90
N ASP A 113 4.04 -8.27 -6.99
CA ASP A 113 2.78 -9.01 -7.10
C ASP A 113 1.54 -8.11 -7.06
N THR A 114 1.61 -7.02 -6.29
CA THR A 114 0.52 -6.04 -6.23
C THR A 114 0.50 -5.19 -7.51
N ALA A 115 1.67 -4.77 -8.03
CA ALA A 115 1.74 -4.07 -9.31
C ALA A 115 1.23 -4.95 -10.47
N ARG A 116 1.57 -6.24 -10.46
CA ARG A 116 1.04 -7.22 -11.43
C ARG A 116 -0.48 -7.31 -11.36
N ARG A 117 -1.08 -7.36 -10.16
CA ARG A 117 -2.54 -7.39 -9.98
C ARG A 117 -3.21 -6.09 -10.44
N LEU A 118 -2.58 -4.93 -10.19
CA LEU A 118 -3.10 -3.64 -10.64
C LEU A 118 -3.27 -3.60 -12.16
N LEU A 119 -2.36 -4.23 -12.90
CA LEU A 119 -2.35 -4.28 -14.37
C LEU A 119 -3.11 -5.48 -14.96
N ASP A 120 -3.74 -6.31 -14.13
CA ASP A 120 -4.37 -7.56 -14.54
C ASP A 120 -5.88 -7.37 -14.71
N PRO A 121 -6.45 -7.59 -15.92
CA PRO A 121 -7.87 -7.38 -16.21
C PRO A 121 -8.82 -8.20 -15.33
N ARG A 122 -8.34 -9.26 -14.66
CA ARG A 122 -9.13 -10.03 -13.70
C ARG A 122 -9.50 -9.24 -12.45
N TYR A 123 -8.72 -8.22 -12.10
CA TYR A 123 -8.92 -7.38 -10.92
C TYR A 123 -9.48 -6.00 -11.26
N TYR A 124 -9.21 -5.51 -12.48
CA TYR A 124 -9.69 -4.22 -12.96
C TYR A 124 -10.22 -4.37 -14.39
N ALA A 125 -11.52 -4.18 -14.59
CA ALA A 125 -12.18 -4.43 -15.87
C ALA A 125 -11.62 -3.55 -17.01
N ASP A 126 -11.25 -2.30 -16.72
CA ASP A 126 -10.67 -1.34 -17.67
C ASP A 126 -9.36 -0.75 -17.11
N VAL A 127 -8.27 -1.50 -17.29
CA VAL A 127 -6.93 -1.08 -16.85
C VAL A 127 -6.51 0.23 -17.52
N PRO A 128 -6.63 0.43 -18.84
CA PRO A 128 -6.28 1.72 -19.47
C PRO A 128 -7.03 2.91 -18.87
N ALA A 129 -8.36 2.83 -18.70
CA ALA A 129 -9.12 3.93 -18.12
C ALA A 129 -8.68 4.25 -16.68
N MET A 130 -8.40 3.22 -15.88
CA MET A 130 -7.86 3.40 -14.53
C MET A 130 -6.46 4.06 -14.54
N LEU A 131 -5.57 3.68 -15.47
CA LEU A 131 -4.25 4.31 -15.60
C LEU A 131 -4.35 5.77 -16.07
N GLU A 132 -5.29 6.11 -16.96
CA GLU A 132 -5.58 7.52 -17.31
C GLU A 132 -6.01 8.34 -16.10
N ARG A 133 -6.81 7.74 -15.21
CA ARG A 133 -7.22 8.42 -13.97
C ARG A 133 -6.01 8.68 -13.07
N PHE A 134 -5.09 7.74 -12.93
CA PHE A 134 -3.85 7.98 -12.17
C PHE A 134 -2.96 9.06 -12.80
N LEU A 135 -2.91 9.16 -14.13
CA LEU A 135 -2.23 10.26 -14.80
C LEU A 135 -2.87 11.61 -14.45
N ALA A 136 -4.20 11.70 -14.52
CA ALA A 136 -4.95 12.92 -14.21
C ALA A 136 -4.86 13.34 -12.74
N LEU A 137 -4.74 12.36 -11.82
CA LEU A 137 -4.54 12.59 -10.39
C LEU A 137 -3.08 12.80 -10.01
N GLU A 138 -2.17 12.80 -10.98
CA GLU A 138 -0.71 12.91 -10.78
C GLU A 138 -0.12 11.86 -9.83
N SER A 139 -0.80 10.72 -9.69
CA SER A 139 -0.37 9.63 -8.84
C SER A 139 0.77 8.82 -9.48
N ARG A 140 1.61 8.20 -8.64
CA ARG A 140 2.70 7.33 -9.09
C ARG A 140 2.82 6.11 -8.19
N PHE A 141 3.43 5.05 -8.69
CA PHE A 141 3.65 3.79 -8.00
C PHE A 141 5.15 3.51 -7.89
N VAL A 142 5.65 3.41 -6.67
CA VAL A 142 7.02 3.01 -6.39
C VAL A 142 7.03 1.51 -6.14
N VAL A 143 7.64 0.75 -7.06
CA VAL A 143 7.47 -0.70 -7.16
C VAL A 143 8.74 -1.44 -6.78
N ALA A 144 8.67 -2.20 -5.69
CA ALA A 144 9.70 -3.16 -5.30
C ALA A 144 9.61 -4.44 -6.13
N GLY A 145 10.76 -4.94 -6.59
CA GLY A 145 10.85 -6.29 -7.14
C GLY A 145 10.71 -7.38 -6.08
N ARG A 146 10.60 -8.64 -6.53
CA ARG A 146 10.52 -9.83 -5.68
C ARG A 146 11.49 -10.89 -6.19
N LEU A 147 12.24 -11.52 -5.29
CA LEU A 147 12.92 -12.77 -5.60
C LEU A 147 11.95 -13.94 -5.39
N HIS A 148 11.82 -14.80 -6.39
CA HIS A 148 11.04 -16.02 -6.26
C HIS A 148 11.77 -17.16 -6.98
N GLN A 149 12.01 -18.26 -6.27
CA GLN A 149 12.70 -19.44 -6.82
C GLN A 149 14.03 -19.11 -7.51
N GLY A 150 14.81 -18.18 -6.93
CA GLY A 150 16.11 -17.76 -7.47
C GLY A 150 16.04 -16.80 -8.67
N VAL A 151 14.84 -16.41 -9.12
CA VAL A 151 14.64 -15.43 -10.21
C VAL A 151 14.13 -14.13 -9.62
N TYR A 152 14.79 -13.02 -9.95
CA TYR A 152 14.35 -11.69 -9.56
C TYR A 152 13.33 -11.15 -10.58
N HIS A 153 12.13 -10.85 -10.09
CA HIS A 153 11.05 -10.25 -10.84
C HIS A 153 10.95 -8.76 -10.49
N CYS A 154 11.03 -7.90 -11.50
CA CYS A 154 11.02 -6.44 -11.34
C CYS A 154 10.05 -5.78 -12.33
N LEU A 155 9.87 -4.47 -12.18
CA LEU A 155 8.95 -3.66 -12.98
C LEU A 155 9.12 -3.85 -14.51
N ASP A 156 10.34 -4.09 -14.98
CA ASP A 156 10.63 -4.28 -16.41
C ASP A 156 9.96 -5.52 -17.01
N ARG A 157 9.59 -6.49 -16.16
CA ARG A 157 8.87 -7.70 -16.58
C ARG A 157 7.36 -7.50 -16.72
N LEU A 158 6.81 -6.36 -16.28
CA LEU A 158 5.39 -6.07 -16.38
C LEU A 158 5.02 -5.52 -17.77
N PRO A 159 3.88 -5.94 -18.36
CA PRO A 159 3.43 -5.49 -19.66
C PRO A 159 2.79 -4.09 -19.57
N ILE A 160 3.61 -3.07 -19.32
CA ILE A 160 3.16 -1.67 -19.24
C ILE A 160 3.41 -0.98 -20.58
N GLU A 161 2.35 -0.44 -21.17
CA GLU A 161 2.42 0.39 -22.38
C GLU A 161 3.28 1.62 -22.16
N SER A 162 4.01 2.06 -23.19
CA SER A 162 5.00 3.14 -23.08
C SER A 162 4.42 4.43 -22.48
N ARG A 163 3.19 4.79 -22.83
CA ARG A 163 2.49 5.98 -22.31
C ARG A 163 2.26 5.95 -20.79
N TYR A 164 2.17 4.76 -20.19
CA TYR A 164 1.93 4.57 -18.76
C TYR A 164 3.20 4.29 -17.97
N ARG A 165 4.36 4.11 -18.62
CA ARG A 165 5.62 3.80 -17.94
C ARG A 165 5.99 4.85 -16.88
N SER A 166 5.70 6.11 -17.13
CA SER A 166 5.95 7.20 -16.18
C SER A 166 5.16 7.10 -14.88
N LEU A 167 4.08 6.31 -14.84
CA LEU A 167 3.32 6.04 -13.61
C LEU A 167 4.10 5.16 -12.63
N PHE A 168 5.04 4.35 -13.12
CA PHE A 168 5.70 3.32 -12.32
C PHE A 168 7.20 3.59 -12.19
N ILE A 169 7.65 3.66 -10.94
CA ILE A 169 9.03 3.98 -10.57
C ILE A 169 9.64 2.72 -9.93
N PRO A 170 10.69 2.14 -10.50
CA PRO A 170 11.27 0.92 -9.95
C PRO A 170 12.12 1.22 -8.70
N ILE A 171 12.01 0.37 -7.69
CA ILE A 171 13.05 0.23 -6.66
C ILE A 171 14.02 -0.84 -7.17
N SER A 172 15.30 -0.49 -7.26
CA SER A 172 16.34 -1.42 -7.72
C SER A 172 16.59 -2.55 -6.72
N GLU A 173 16.97 -3.73 -7.21
CA GLU A 173 17.31 -4.88 -6.36
C GLU A 173 18.38 -4.54 -5.31
N THR A 174 19.36 -3.71 -5.70
CA THR A 174 20.43 -3.25 -4.82
C THR A 174 19.94 -2.40 -3.65
N ARG A 175 18.80 -1.73 -3.78
CA ARG A 175 18.20 -0.91 -2.72
C ARG A 175 17.29 -1.74 -1.83
N PHE A 176 16.52 -2.64 -2.43
CA PHE A 176 15.61 -3.50 -1.69
C PHE A 176 15.47 -4.85 -2.39
N ARG A 177 15.75 -5.88 -1.59
CA ARG A 177 15.51 -7.27 -1.91
C ARG A 177 14.97 -7.94 -0.66
N GLN A 178 13.77 -8.51 -0.75
CA GLN A 178 13.17 -9.20 0.38
C GLN A 178 12.44 -10.45 -0.07
N ASP A 179 12.66 -11.52 0.70
CA ASP A 179 12.18 -12.88 0.39
C ASP A 179 11.05 -13.33 1.36
N ILE A 180 10.54 -12.44 2.22
CA ILE A 180 9.61 -12.76 3.32
C ILE A 180 8.21 -12.18 3.07
N SER A 181 7.16 -12.98 3.24
CA SER A 181 5.75 -12.56 3.23
C SER A 181 5.03 -12.80 4.57
N SER A 182 4.02 -11.99 4.90
CA SER A 182 3.17 -12.21 6.09
C SER A 182 2.48 -13.57 6.11
N THR A 183 2.18 -14.15 4.95
CA THR A 183 1.52 -15.45 4.86
C THR A 183 2.44 -16.57 5.33
N GLU A 184 3.72 -16.52 4.97
CA GLU A 184 4.73 -17.46 5.49
C GLU A 184 4.88 -17.32 7.01
N LEU A 185 4.89 -16.08 7.53
CA LEU A 185 4.97 -15.85 8.98
C LEU A 185 3.75 -16.38 9.75
N ARG A 186 2.54 -16.29 9.18
CA ARG A 186 1.33 -16.85 9.81
C ARG A 186 1.35 -18.37 9.87
N ALA A 187 1.83 -19.01 8.80
CA ALA A 187 2.01 -20.47 8.74
C ALA A 187 3.04 -20.94 9.78
N ASP A 188 4.16 -20.23 9.92
CA ASP A 188 5.20 -20.53 10.90
C ASP A 188 4.72 -20.32 12.36
N TRP A 189 3.75 -19.44 12.59
CA TRP A 189 3.17 -19.16 13.91
C TRP A 189 1.92 -19.99 14.25
N GLY A 190 1.47 -20.87 13.35
CA GLY A 190 0.31 -21.73 13.55
C GLY A 190 -1.02 -20.97 13.73
N ARG A 191 -1.15 -19.79 13.11
CA ARG A 191 -2.40 -18.99 13.13
C ARG A 191 -2.92 -18.80 11.70
N ASP A 192 -3.96 -19.54 11.34
CA ASP A 192 -4.80 -19.26 10.16
C ASP A 192 -5.93 -18.28 10.51
#